data_AF-A0A544TGG8-F1
#
_entry.id   AF-A0A544TGG8-F1
#
_cell.length_a   1.000
_cell.length_b   1.000
_cell.length_c   1.000
_cell.angle_alpha   90.00
_cell.angle_beta   90.00
_cell.angle_gamma   90.00
#
_symmetry.space_group_name_H-M   'P 1'
#
loop_
_entity.id
_entity.type
_entity.pdbx_description
1 polymer ?
#
loop_
_entity_poly.entity_id
_entity_poly.type
_entity_poly.pdbx_seq_one_letter_code
_entity_poly.pdbx_strand_id
1 'polypeptide(L)'
;MIEVITIVNFVIEVANAKDYPKNVENALQSNTPMIQYIETVSISSINEYMKVNASAKYRVLIEERKDNKFLDDYVGLVLPMFYNRFNGMPVSNLIYKISRIER
;
A
#
# COMPACT_ATOMS: atom_id res chain seq x y z
N MET A 1 15.92 12.22 5.12
CA MET A 1 14.72 11.35 5.12
C MET A 1 15.01 10.12 4.28
N ILE A 2 14.39 8.98 4.57
CA ILE A 2 14.53 7.75 3.79
C ILE A 2 13.30 7.63 2.88
N GLU A 3 13.53 7.46 1.59
CA GLU A 3 12.53 7.10 0.59
C GLU A 3 12.58 5.59 0.36
N VAL A 4 11.41 4.96 0.39
CA VAL A 4 11.21 3.56 0.00
C VAL A 4 10.22 3.51 -1.15
N ILE A 5 10.60 2.93 -2.28
CA ILE A 5 9.66 2.58 -3.36
C ILE A 5 9.30 1.12 -3.19
N THR A 6 8.02 0.84 -3.01
CA THR A 6 7.53 -0.51 -2.72
C THR A 6 6.30 -0.84 -3.54
N ILE A 7 6.17 -2.09 -3.97
CA ILE A 7 4.89 -2.65 -4.40
C ILE A 7 4.29 -3.40 -3.22
N VAL A 8 3.00 -3.26 -3.03
CA VAL A 8 2.25 -4.00 -2.02
C VAL A 8 1.12 -4.74 -2.72
N ASN A 9 1.01 -6.03 -2.42
CA ASN A 9 -0.05 -6.90 -2.90
C ASN A 9 -1.10 -7.04 -1.80
N PHE A 10 -2.36 -6.93 -2.19
CA PHE A 10 -3.50 -6.88 -1.30
C PHE A 10 -4.54 -7.92 -1.66
N VAL A 11 -5.25 -8.38 -0.64
CA VAL A 11 -6.58 -8.96 -0.77
C VAL A 11 -7.56 -7.95 -0.18
N ILE A 12 -8.46 -7.42 -1.01
CA ILE A 12 -9.44 -6.41 -0.62
C ILE A 12 -10.83 -7.03 -0.63
N GLU A 13 -11.54 -6.92 0.48
CA GLU A 13 -12.94 -7.31 0.58
C GLU A 13 -13.84 -6.17 0.09
N VAL A 14 -14.75 -6.46 -0.83
CA VAL A 14 -15.69 -5.48 -1.39
C VAL A 14 -17.12 -5.81 -1.00
N ALA A 15 -17.92 -4.78 -0.67
CA ALA A 15 -19.28 -5.00 -0.18
C ALA A 15 -20.26 -5.46 -1.27
N ASN A 16 -20.06 -5.04 -2.52
CA ASN A 16 -20.90 -5.42 -3.65
C ASN A 16 -20.10 -5.39 -4.96
N ALA A 17 -20.58 -6.10 -5.98
CA ALA A 17 -19.91 -6.22 -7.28
C ALA A 17 -20.20 -5.03 -8.20
N LYS A 18 -21.14 -4.16 -7.82
CA LYS A 18 -21.47 -2.97 -8.60
C LYS A 18 -20.37 -1.94 -8.34
N ASP A 19 -19.73 -1.46 -9.40
CA ASP A 19 -18.67 -0.46 -9.33
C ASP A 19 -17.39 -0.91 -8.57
N TYR A 20 -17.20 -2.22 -8.32
CA TYR A 20 -16.05 -2.72 -7.56
C TYR A 20 -14.68 -2.28 -8.11
N PRO A 21 -14.42 -2.25 -9.44
CA PRO A 21 -13.08 -1.89 -9.93
C PRO A 21 -12.74 -0.45 -9.56
N LYS A 22 -13.71 0.46 -9.70
CA LYS A 22 -13.55 1.88 -9.36
C LYS A 22 -13.36 2.08 -7.86
N ASN A 23 -14.09 1.33 -7.03
CA ASN A 23 -13.96 1.43 -5.58
C ASN A 23 -12.61 0.93 -5.09
N VAL A 24 -12.12 -0.19 -5.65
CA VAL A 24 -10.78 -0.73 -5.37
C VAL A 24 -9.69 0.23 -5.85
N GLU A 25 -9.82 0.78 -7.06
CA GLU A 25 -8.87 1.75 -7.60
C GLU A 25 -8.77 3.00 -6.72
N ASN A 26 -9.91 3.60 -6.35
CA ASN A 26 -9.96 4.76 -5.46
C ASN A 26 -9.32 4.48 -4.10
N ALA A 27 -9.49 3.25 -3.59
CA ALA A 27 -8.87 2.82 -2.36
C ALA A 27 -7.34 2.78 -2.48
N LEU A 28 -6.81 2.11 -3.51
CA LEU A 28 -5.37 2.00 -3.75
C LEU A 28 -4.70 3.37 -3.95
N GLN A 29 -5.39 4.30 -4.62
CA GLN A 29 -4.89 5.64 -4.94
C GLN A 29 -4.86 6.61 -3.75
N SER A 30 -5.24 6.15 -2.55
CA SER A 30 -5.30 7.01 -1.39
C SER A 30 -3.92 7.40 -0.87
N ASN A 31 -3.76 8.70 -0.57
CA ASN A 31 -2.49 9.28 -0.15
C ASN A 31 -2.50 9.73 1.32
N THR A 32 -1.31 9.78 1.91
CA THR A 32 -0.99 10.44 3.17
C THR A 32 0.33 11.21 3.01
N PRO A 33 0.72 12.09 3.95
CA PRO A 33 2.03 12.76 3.88
C PRO A 33 3.22 11.79 3.81
N MET A 34 3.09 10.60 4.41
CA MET A 34 4.17 9.60 4.49
C MET A 34 4.05 8.48 3.45
N ILE A 35 2.89 8.28 2.84
CA ILE A 35 2.65 7.21 1.85
C ILE A 35 1.92 7.80 0.66
N GLN A 36 2.57 7.76 -0.48
CA GLN A 36 2.09 8.32 -1.74
C GLN A 36 1.94 7.21 -2.77
N TYR A 37 0.76 7.07 -3.33
CA TYR A 37 0.47 6.24 -4.49
C TYR A 37 1.28 6.72 -5.70
N ILE A 38 1.82 5.76 -6.45
CA ILE A 38 2.51 5.98 -7.72
C ILE A 38 1.64 5.45 -8.86
N GLU A 39 1.35 4.15 -8.83
CA GLU A 39 0.58 3.47 -9.87
C GLU A 39 -0.07 2.18 -9.36
N THR A 40 -1.21 1.84 -9.94
CA THR A 40 -1.85 0.54 -9.80
C THR A 40 -1.19 -0.40 -10.79
N VAL A 41 -0.66 -1.51 -10.28
CA VAL A 41 0.05 -2.52 -11.06
C VAL A 41 -0.94 -3.52 -11.63
N SER A 42 -1.90 -3.97 -10.82
CA SER A 42 -2.95 -4.88 -11.27
C SER A 42 -4.15 -4.89 -10.32
N ILE A 43 -5.32 -5.19 -10.87
CA ILE A 43 -6.55 -5.49 -10.14
C ILE A 43 -7.16 -6.74 -10.80
N SER A 44 -7.40 -7.78 -10.01
CA SER A 44 -8.06 -9.00 -10.49
C SER A 44 -9.57 -8.79 -10.62
N SER A 45 -10.23 -9.72 -11.30
CA SER A 45 -11.68 -9.85 -11.15
C SER A 45 -12.06 -10.17 -9.70
N ILE A 46 -13.25 -9.73 -9.30
CA ILE A 46 -13.87 -10.12 -8.03
C ILE A 46 -14.18 -11.63 -8.05
N ASN A 47 -13.87 -12.34 -6.96
CA ASN A 47 -14.19 -13.75 -6.82
C ASN A 47 -15.55 -13.99 -6.15
N GLU A 48 -15.94 -15.26 -6.02
CA GLU A 48 -17.21 -15.69 -5.39
C GLU A 48 -17.34 -15.29 -3.90
N TYR A 49 -16.23 -14.95 -3.23
CA TYR A 49 -16.19 -14.49 -1.84
C TYR A 49 -16.12 -12.97 -1.71
N MET A 50 -16.39 -12.22 -2.78
CA MET A 50 -16.30 -10.76 -2.80
C MET A 50 -14.90 -10.23 -2.46
N LYS A 51 -13.86 -10.98 -2.86
CA LYS A 51 -12.45 -10.61 -2.68
C LYS A 51 -11.81 -10.28 -4.01
N VAL A 52 -10.94 -9.27 -3.97
CA VAL A 52 -10.17 -8.79 -5.12
C VAL A 52 -8.70 -8.83 -4.75
N ASN A 53 -7.88 -9.44 -5.61
CA ASN A 53 -6.43 -9.33 -5.51
C ASN A 53 -6.00 -8.06 -6.24
N ALA A 54 -5.26 -7.20 -5.57
CA ALA A 54 -4.77 -5.97 -6.13
C ALA A 54 -3.28 -5.77 -5.83
N SER A 55 -2.60 -5.03 -6.70
CA SER A 55 -1.20 -4.68 -6.53
C SER A 55 -1.01 -3.21 -6.88
N ALA A 56 -0.34 -2.46 -6.01
CA ALA A 56 -0.07 -1.05 -6.23
C ALA A 56 1.33 -0.67 -5.72
N LYS A 57 1.93 0.30 -6.42
CA LYS A 57 3.24 0.86 -6.11
C LYS A 57 3.07 2.14 -5.31
N TYR A 58 3.85 2.24 -4.24
CA TYR A 58 3.86 3.37 -3.32
C TYR A 58 5.27 3.91 -3.12
N ARG A 59 5.33 5.21 -2.84
CA ARG A 59 6.48 5.88 -2.23
C ARG A 59 6.18 6.07 -0.75
N VAL A 60 7.03 5.53 0.10
CA VAL A 60 6.97 5.66 1.55
C VAL A 60 8.11 6.55 2.02
N LEU A 61 7.77 7.56 2.81
CA LEU A 61 8.71 8.50 3.40
C LEU A 61 8.87 8.17 4.88
N ILE A 62 10.10 7.92 5.31
CA ILE A 62 10.44 7.53 6.68
C ILE A 62 11.46 8.51 7.22
N GLU A 63 11.20 9.06 8.41
CA GLU A 63 12.16 9.91 9.10
C GLU A 63 13.35 9.07 9.57
N GLU A 64 14.56 9.54 9.28
CA GLU A 64 15.78 8.84 9.68
C GLU A 64 16.02 9.04 11.17
N ARG A 65 16.14 7.95 11.92
CA ARG A 65 16.40 7.96 13.36
C ARG A 65 17.78 7.38 13.65
N LYS A 66 18.37 7.81 14.77
CA LYS A 66 19.67 7.29 15.26
C LYS A 66 19.59 5.82 15.64
N ASP A 67 18.41 5.37 16.10
CA ASP A 67 18.14 3.97 16.33
C ASP A 67 17.90 3.28 14.98
N ASN A 68 18.58 2.16 14.73
CA ASN A 68 18.40 1.33 13.53
C ASN A 68 17.04 0.60 13.52
N LYS A 69 15.94 1.35 13.49
CA LYS A 69 14.54 0.86 13.55
C LYS A 69 13.80 1.00 12.21
N PHE A 70 14.54 1.08 11.11
CA PHE A 70 13.97 1.27 9.77
C PHE A 70 12.85 0.27 9.44
N LEU A 71 13.06 -1.02 9.73
CA LEU A 71 12.06 -2.06 9.44
C LEU A 71 10.80 -1.87 10.27
N ASP A 72 10.94 -1.57 11.57
CA ASP A 72 9.80 -1.33 12.46
C ASP A 72 8.99 -0.10 12.01
N ASP A 73 9.68 0.98 11.65
CA ASP A 73 9.05 2.21 11.17
C ASP A 73 8.35 1.99 9.81
N TYR A 74 8.97 1.24 8.89
CA TYR A 74 8.36 0.89 7.61
C TYR A 74 7.10 0.03 7.81
N VAL A 75 7.21 -1.06 8.58
CA VAL A 75 6.08 -1.97 8.84
C VAL A 75 4.95 -1.24 9.56
N GLY A 76 5.28 -0.41 10.55
CA GLY A 76 4.34 0.39 11.32
C GLY A 76 3.66 1.51 10.53
N LEU A 77 4.22 1.94 9.40
CA LEU A 77 3.57 2.90 8.51
C LEU A 77 2.72 2.20 7.45
N VAL A 78 3.30 1.20 6.77
CA VAL A 78 2.70 0.57 5.60
C VAL A 78 1.49 -0.28 6.01
N LEU A 79 1.61 -1.21 6.97
CA LEU A 79 0.51 -2.15 7.26
C LEU A 79 -0.76 -1.44 7.79
N PRO A 80 -0.69 -0.50 8.75
CA PRO A 80 -1.90 0.11 9.31
C PRO A 80 -2.70 0.96 8.33
N MET A 81 -2.04 1.55 7.33
CA MET A 81 -2.73 2.33 6.29
C MET A 81 -3.77 1.48 5.56
N PHE A 82 -3.46 0.20 5.31
CA PHE A 82 -4.28 -0.65 4.45
C PHE A 82 -5.35 -1.41 5.23
N TYR A 83 -5.00 -1.93 6.42
CA TYR A 83 -5.97 -2.60 7.29
C TYR A 83 -7.11 -1.66 7.72
N ASN A 84 -6.78 -0.45 8.18
CA ASN A 84 -7.76 0.45 8.78
C ASN A 84 -8.65 1.17 7.76
N ARG A 85 -8.22 1.26 6.48
CA ARG A 85 -8.87 2.14 5.51
C ARG A 85 -9.69 1.39 4.46
N PHE A 86 -9.34 0.14 4.15
CA PHE A 86 -9.91 -0.56 2.99
C PHE A 86 -10.40 -1.97 3.27
N ASN A 87 -10.40 -2.42 4.54
CA ASN A 87 -10.51 -3.85 4.87
C ASN A 87 -9.59 -4.70 3.97
N GLY A 88 -8.44 -4.12 3.62
CA GLY A 88 -7.48 -4.68 2.70
C GLY A 88 -6.38 -5.35 3.50
N MET A 89 -6.21 -6.64 3.30
CA MET A 89 -5.12 -7.40 3.92
C MET A 89 -3.90 -7.33 3.00
N PRO A 90 -2.82 -6.62 3.37
CA PRO A 90 -1.54 -6.74 2.67
C PRO A 90 -1.02 -8.18 2.82
N VAL A 91 -0.75 -8.84 1.70
CA VAL A 91 -0.30 -10.25 1.65
C VAL A 91 1.21 -10.32 1.46
N SER A 92 1.78 -9.40 0.67
CA SER A 92 3.21 -9.31 0.45
C SER A 92 3.62 -7.91 0.03
N ASN A 93 4.88 -7.58 0.31
CA ASN A 93 5.50 -6.33 -0.08
C ASN A 93 6.85 -6.61 -0.76
N LEU A 94 7.14 -5.85 -1.81
CA LEU A 94 8.41 -5.91 -2.53
C LEU A 94 9.01 -4.51 -2.54
N ILE A 95 10.19 -4.37 -1.93
CA ILE A 95 10.95 -3.12 -1.93
C ILE A 95 11.80 -3.06 -3.19
N TYR A 96 11.52 -2.08 -4.05
CA TYR A 96 12.26 -1.82 -5.29
C TYR A 96 13.49 -0.95 -5.07
N LYS A 97 13.38 0.01 -4.16
CA LYS A 97 14.41 1.01 -3.93
C LYS A 97 14.33 1.51 -2.49
N ILE A 98 15.50 1.65 -1.88
CA ILE A 98 15.70 2.40 -0.65
C ILE A 98 16.74 3.46 -0.98
N SER A 99 16.44 4.73 -0.72
CA SER A 99 17.39 5.81 -0.91
C SER A 99 17.23 6.89 0.14
N ARG A 100 18.32 7.54 0.49
CA ARG A 100 18.27 8.77 1.28
C ARG A 100 17.91 9.93 0.36
N ILE A 101 17.02 10.81 0.82
CA ILE A 101 16.69 12.06 0.16
C ILE A 101 17.02 13.23 1.08
N GLU A 102 17.65 14.25 0.50
CA GLU A 102 17.86 15.56 1.12
C GLU A 102 16.53 16.31 1.15
N ARG A 103 16.35 17.13 2.18
CA ARG A 103 15.12 17.87 2.43
C ARG A 103 15.28 19.31 2.00
#